data_AF-A0A4Y5ZND5-F1
#
_entry.id   AF-A0A4Y5ZND5-F1
#
_cell.length_a   1.000
_cell.length_b   1.000
_cell.length_c   1.000
_cell.angle_alpha   90.00
_cell.angle_beta   90.00
_cell.angle_gamma   90.00
#
_symmetry.space_group_name_H-M   'P 1'
#
loop_
_entity.id
_entity.type
_entity.pdbx_description
1 polymer ?
#
loop_
_entity_poly.entity_id
_entity_poly.type
_entity_poly.pdbx_seq_one_letter_code
_entity_poly.pdbx_strand_id
1 'polypeptide(L)' 'MKGCDAGLDVLAFEGDEALSTPFSYRTEFTSADHAISKEMMLMKAASLTLQAPVDRVRHQNTAAGAGDSGRGHGF' A
#
# COMPACT_ATOMS: atom_id res chain seq x y z
N MET A 1 7.01 2.12 15.74
CA MET A 1 8.04 2.97 16.38
C MET A 1 8.33 2.40 17.76
N LYS A 2 9.59 2.35 18.22
CA LYS A 2 9.86 1.71 19.53
C LYS A 2 9.24 2.54 20.67
N GLY A 3 8.23 1.99 21.34
CA GLY A 3 7.53 2.64 22.46
C GLY A 3 6.32 3.49 22.07
N CYS A 4 5.81 3.34 20.84
CA CYS A 4 4.51 3.87 20.43
C CYS A 4 3.60 2.70 20.02
N ASP A 5 2.52 2.50 20.76
CA ASP A 5 1.54 1.43 20.52
C ASP A 5 0.34 1.92 19.68
N ALA A 6 0.31 3.20 19.30
CA ALA A 6 -0.70 3.74 18.40
C ALA A 6 -0.60 3.07 17.02
N GLY A 7 -1.75 2.68 16.46
CA GLY A 7 -1.84 2.22 15.08
C GLY A 7 -1.62 3.40 14.13
N LEU A 8 -0.58 3.32 13.30
CA LEU A 8 -0.23 4.37 12.34
C LEU A 8 -0.49 3.88 10.91
N ASP A 9 -1.32 4.61 10.19
CA ASP A 9 -1.60 4.36 8.78
C ASP A 9 -0.80 5.34 7.92
N VAL A 10 0.11 4.81 7.10
CA VAL A 10 0.99 5.62 6.23
C VAL A 10 0.19 6.14 5.04
N LEU A 11 0.20 7.46 4.85
CA LEU A 11 -0.43 8.15 3.73
C LEU A 11 0.55 8.41 2.59
N ALA A 12 1.75 8.88 2.94
CA ALA A 12 2.80 9.19 1.99
C ALA A 12 4.16 8.82 2.57
N PHE A 13 5.06 8.40 1.69
CA PHE A 13 6.43 8.05 2.02
C PHE A 13 7.37 8.54 0.91
N GLU A 14 8.32 9.40 1.25
CA GLU A 14 9.34 9.92 0.35
C GLU A 14 10.72 9.73 0.98
N GLY A 15 11.69 9.30 0.17
CA GLY A 15 13.08 9.14 0.56
C GLY A 15 14.01 9.89 -0.39
N ASP A 16 14.99 10.60 0.19
CA ASP A 16 16.13 11.18 -0.52
C ASP A 16 17.39 10.43 -0.08
N GLU A 17 17.99 9.69 -1.02
CA GLU A 17 19.11 8.80 -0.81
C GLU A 17 20.09 8.90 -1.97
N ALA A 18 21.39 9.05 -1.65
CA ALA A 18 22.46 8.97 -2.62
C ALA A 18 23.70 8.32 -2.00
N LEU A 19 24.62 7.86 -2.85
CA LEU A 19 25.84 7.20 -2.40
C LEU A 19 26.70 8.17 -1.57
N SER A 20 27.13 7.71 -0.40
CA SER A 20 27.98 8.47 0.52
C SER A 20 27.34 9.77 1.05
N THR A 21 26.02 9.92 0.96
CA THR A 21 25.27 10.98 1.63
C THR A 21 24.40 10.38 2.74
N PRO A 22 24.09 11.14 3.79
CA PRO A 22 23.04 10.75 4.71
C PRO A 22 21.71 10.59 3.96
N PHE A 23 20.90 9.63 4.39
CA PHE A 23 19.54 9.45 3.91
C PHE A 23 18.58 10.39 4.66
N SER A 24 17.50 10.79 4.00
CA SER A 24 16.40 11.53 4.61
C SER A 24 15.06 10.93 4.19
N TYR A 25 14.22 10.58 5.16
CA TYR A 25 12.88 10.05 4.90
C TYR A 25 11.82 11.00 5.46
N ARG A 26 10.81 11.32 4.64
CA ARG A 26 9.58 11.98 5.06
C ARG A 26 8.45 10.97 5.01
N THR A 27 7.79 10.77 6.15
CA THR A 27 6.61 9.92 6.25
C THR A 27 5.46 10.74 6.80
N GLU A 28 4.34 10.69 6.09
CA GLU A 28 3.07 11.23 6.55
C GLU A 28 2.18 10.07 6.94
N PHE A 29 1.59 10.14 8.12
CA PHE A 29 0.72 9.11 8.64
C PHE A 29 -0.47 9.73 9.35
N THR A 30 -1.51 8.92 9.52
CA THR A 30 -2.66 9.21 10.36
C THR A 30 -2.78 8.16 11.44
N SER A 31 -3.50 8.49 12.51
CA SER A 31 -3.85 7.54 13.56
C SER A 31 -5.23 7.87 14.11
N ALA A 32 -5.97 6.84 14.51
CA ALA A 32 -7.17 7.01 15.32
C ALA A 32 -6.85 7.38 16.77
N ASP A 33 -5.60 7.16 17.22
CA ASP A 33 -5.14 7.58 18.54
C ASP A 33 -4.67 9.05 18.49
N HIS A 34 -5.35 9.89 19.25
CA HIS A 34 -5.05 11.33 19.35
C HIS A 34 -4.03 11.65 20.44
N ALA A 35 -3.63 10.67 21.27
CA ALA A 35 -2.72 10.84 22.40
C ALA A 35 -1.24 10.62 22.04
N ILE A 36 -0.90 10.70 20.75
CA ILE A 36 0.49 10.58 20.28
C ILE A 36 1.28 11.82 20.66
N SER A 37 2.17 11.69 21.64
CA SER A 37 3.04 12.78 22.07
C SER A 37 4.33 12.85 21.24
N LYS A 38 5.00 14.02 21.25
CA LYS A 38 6.26 14.21 20.52
C LYS A 38 7.35 13.29 21.05
N GLU A 39 7.38 13.02 22.36
CA GLU A 39 8.39 12.21 23.03
C GLU A 39 8.28 10.72 22.69
N MET A 40 7.08 10.27 22.29
CA MET A 40 6.84 8.92 21.77
C MET A 40 7.39 8.75 20.34
N MET A 41 7.53 9.86 19.60
CA MET A 41 7.90 9.86 18.17
C MET A 41 9.36 10.27 17.94
N LEU A 42 9.78 11.41 18.49
CA LEU A 42 11.07 12.04 18.19
C LEU A 42 12.24 11.27 18.79
N MET A 43 13.33 11.20 18.04
CA MET A 43 14.58 10.52 18.44
C MET A 43 14.42 9.03 18.78
N LYS A 44 13.28 8.44 18.43
CA LYS A 44 13.06 6.99 18.54
C LYS A 44 13.48 6.33 17.24
N ALA A 45 14.13 5.18 17.36
CA ALA A 45 14.34 4.32 16.21
C ALA A 45 12.98 3.91 15.62
N ALA A 46 12.85 4.13 14.32
CA ALA A 46 11.71 3.69 13.52
C ALA A 46 12.20 2.68 12.49
N SER A 47 11.31 1.78 12.10
CA SER A 47 11.53 0.83 11.02
C SER A 47 10.34 0.93 10.08
N LEU A 48 10.63 0.86 8.78
CA LEU A 48 9.64 0.81 7.73
C LEU A 48 9.93 -0.42 6.87
N THR A 49 8.87 -1.06 6.39
CA THR A 49 8.98 -2.18 5.46
C THR A 49 8.18 -1.84 4.21
N LEU A 50 8.86 -1.72 3.07
CA LEU A 50 8.19 -1.69 1.77
C LEU A 50 8.02 -3.13 1.28
N GLN A 51 6.77 -3.52 1.07
CA GLN A 51 6.47 -4.79 0.43
C GLN A 51 6.14 -4.51 -1.04
N ALA A 52 6.86 -5.18 -1.94
CA ALA A 52 6.46 -5.22 -3.35
C ALA A 52 5.04 -5.81 -3.44
N PRO A 53 4.22 -5.37 -4.42
CA PRO A 53 2.93 -5.99 -4.64
C PRO A 53 3.11 -7.50 -4.81
N VAL A 54 2.38 -8.30 -4.04
CA VAL A 54 2.23 -9.72 -4.36
C VAL A 54 1.57 -9.79 -5.73
N ASP A 55 2.14 -10.56 -6.65
CA ASP A 55 1.66 -10.68 -8.03
C ASP A 55 0.19 -11.13 -8.01
N ARG A 56 -0.74 -10.17 -8.11
CA ARG A 56 -2.16 -10.45 -8.18
C ARG A 56 -2.43 -10.79 -9.64
N VAL A 57 -2.46 -12.09 -9.95
CA VAL A 57 -3.05 -12.59 -11.19
C VAL A 57 -4.37 -11.86 -11.38
N ARG A 58 -4.44 -11.00 -12.41
CA ARG A 58 -5.68 -10.34 -12.80
C ARG A 58 -6.69 -11.46 -13.03
N HIS A 59 -7.71 -11.56 -12.18
CA HIS A 59 -8.91 -12.32 -12.51
C HIS A 59 -9.46 -11.71 -13.81
N GLN A 60 -9.16 -12.36 -14.94
CA GLN A 60 -9.86 -12.13 -16.18
C GLN A 60 -11.30 -12.53 -15.91
N ASN A 61 -12.22 -11.58 -16.01
CA ASN A 61 -13.63 -11.92 -16.14
C ASN A 61 -13.80 -12.70 -17.43
N THR A 62 -13.81 -14.03 -17.35
CA THR A 62 -14.32 -14.88 -18.41
C THR A 62 -15.83 -14.67 -18.48
N ALA A 63 -16.26 -13.76 -19.35
CA ALA A 63 -17.62 -13.77 -19.87
C ALA A 63 -17.76 -14.98 -20.81
N ALA A 64 -18.07 -16.14 -20.22
CA ALA A 64 -18.56 -17.30 -20.95
C ALA A 64 -20.09 -17.31 -20.92
N GLY A 65 -20.69 -17.40 -22.10
CA GLY A 65 -22.10 -17.67 -22.34
C GLY A 65 -22.87 -16.44 -22.80
N ALA A 66 -23.74 -16.48 -23.80
CA ALA A 66 -24.17 -17.51 -24.73
C ALA A 66 -25.07 -16.80 -25.76
N GLY A 67 -25.08 -17.23 -27.03
CA GLY A 67 -26.14 -16.84 -27.97
C GLY A 67 -25.72 -16.61 -29.41
N ASP A 68 -25.04 -17.58 -30.04
CA ASP A 68 -25.01 -17.65 -31.50
C ASP A 68 -26.37 -18.19 -31.96
N SER A 69 -27.20 -17.31 -32.52
CA SER A 69 -28.52 -17.66 -33.02
C SER A 69 -28.42 -18.28 -34.42
N GLY A 70 -28.14 -19.58 -34.46
CA GLY A 70 -28.37 -20.38 -35.65
C GLY A 70 -29.88 -20.51 -35.93
N ARG A 71 -30.35 -19.92 -37.04
CA ARG A 71 -31.60 -20.33 -37.69
C ARG A 71 -31.43 -20.25 -39.21
N GLY A 72 -30.78 -21.27 -39.76
CA GLY A 72 -30.99 -21.72 -41.13
C GLY A 72 -31.94 -22.92 -41.09
N HIS A 73 -33.18 -22.74 -41.52
CA HIS A 73 -34.06 -23.83 -41.93
C HIS A 73 -34.57 -23.46 -43.32
N GLY A 74 -34.20 -24.28 -44.30
CA GLY A 74 -34.71 -24.18 -45.66
C GLY A 74 -36.19 -24.53 -45.73
N PHE A 75 -36.85 -23.91 -46.70
CA PHE A 75 -37.65 -24.55 -47.74
C PHE A 75 -37.45 -23.75 -49.02
#